data_AF-A0A2G8LML1-F1
#
_entry.id   AF-A0A2G8LML1-F1
#
_cell.length_a   1.000
_cell.length_b   1.000
_cell.length_c   1.000
_cell.angle_alpha   90.00
_cell.angle_beta   90.00
_cell.angle_gamma   90.00
#
_symmetry.space_group_name_H-M   'P 1'
#
loop_
_entity.id
_entity.type
_entity.pdbx_description
1 polymer ?
#
loop_
_entity_poly.entity_id
_entity_poly.type
_entity_poly.pdbx_seq_one_letter_code
_entity_poly.pdbx_strand_id
1 'polypeptide(L)'
;MSDYFQIAADLGLQENQLEFVDGNILAVVHEKWIAFILSKLAIPDATETAWPEWHGEDSVAFGVVAKPWVRLQIHAIENTHNGCLRLPIQDSGCFTHQQNFFQFLGAITARNYKLQWREAYRKTNPLHSQLQRFKCAKFEDIPLKQILLRLYSCPFIESKQTEGSDPPNIDPQTQVTHGNLVPVLFCLSTANVVYLVQQSLHHTIQECVTFSPAMLADSYAKPLYVIYQLLQIVNLLHSQGLVCGTSI
;
A
#
# COMPACT_ATOMS: atom_id res chain seq x y z
N MET A 1 15.33 -19.42 -3.64
CA MET A 1 16.37 -19.52 -2.60
C MET A 1 17.33 -18.32 -2.66
N SER A 2 17.57 -17.76 -3.86
CA SER A 2 18.38 -16.55 -4.10
C SER A 2 17.78 -15.25 -3.52
N ASP A 3 16.45 -15.12 -3.47
CA ASP A 3 15.80 -13.85 -3.11
C ASP A 3 15.86 -13.56 -1.59
N TYR A 4 15.92 -14.60 -0.75
CA TYR A 4 16.00 -14.48 0.71
C TYR A 4 17.24 -13.68 1.15
N PHE A 5 18.38 -14.05 0.58
CA PHE A 5 19.67 -13.42 0.91
C PHE A 5 19.70 -11.96 0.48
N GLN A 6 19.13 -11.66 -0.69
CA GLN A 6 19.09 -10.29 -1.19
C GLN A 6 18.20 -9.40 -0.33
N ILE A 7 17.01 -9.87 0.07
CA ILE A 7 16.08 -9.11 0.90
C ILE A 7 16.66 -8.88 2.30
N ALA A 8 17.26 -9.92 2.90
CA ALA A 8 17.93 -9.82 4.19
C ALA A 8 19.10 -8.81 4.14
N ALA A 9 19.94 -8.89 3.10
CA ALA A 9 21.06 -7.99 2.89
C ALA A 9 20.61 -6.54 2.64
N ASP A 10 19.57 -6.34 1.84
CA ASP A 10 19.02 -5.02 1.53
C ASP A 10 18.47 -4.33 2.79
N LEU A 11 17.88 -5.09 3.72
CA LEU A 11 17.28 -4.57 4.95
C LEU A 11 18.24 -4.56 6.16
N GLY A 12 19.44 -5.14 6.03
CA GLY A 12 20.37 -5.32 7.14
C GLY A 12 19.85 -6.27 8.22
N LEU A 13 19.07 -7.27 7.84
CA LEU A 13 18.48 -8.28 8.74
C LEU A 13 19.19 -9.63 8.60
N GLN A 14 19.12 -10.45 9.65
CA GLN A 14 19.61 -11.83 9.61
C GLN A 14 18.55 -12.77 8.99
N GLU A 15 18.98 -13.88 8.38
CA GLU A 15 18.07 -14.84 7.72
C GLU A 15 17.07 -15.50 8.69
N ASN A 16 17.49 -15.74 9.94
CA ASN A 16 16.67 -16.28 11.02
C ASN A 16 15.56 -15.32 11.50
N GLN A 17 15.57 -14.06 11.06
CA GLN A 17 14.55 -13.06 11.40
C GLN A 17 13.45 -12.94 10.34
N LEU A 18 13.56 -13.68 9.23
CA LEU A 18 12.63 -13.63 8.11
C LEU A 18 11.87 -14.96 7.95
N GLU A 19 10.56 -14.88 7.77
CA GLU A 19 9.70 -16.02 7.44
C GLU A 19 8.81 -15.67 6.26
N PHE A 20 8.65 -16.57 5.30
CA PHE A 20 7.71 -16.40 4.20
C PHE A 20 6.45 -17.21 4.49
N VAL A 21 5.31 -16.52 4.61
CA VAL A 21 4.01 -17.15 4.88
C VAL A 21 3.03 -16.72 3.80
N ASP A 22 2.54 -17.69 3.03
CA ASP A 22 1.51 -17.51 2.00
C ASP A 22 1.78 -16.35 1.02
N GLY A 23 3.02 -16.21 0.57
CA GLY A 23 3.45 -15.15 -0.37
C GLY A 23 3.74 -13.79 0.29
N ASN A 24 3.59 -13.66 1.61
CA ASN A 24 4.01 -12.49 2.37
C ASN A 24 5.34 -12.74 3.07
N ILE A 25 6.17 -11.70 3.16
CA ILE A 25 7.41 -11.73 3.93
C ILE A 25 7.13 -11.17 5.31
N LEU A 26 7.46 -11.92 6.34
CA LEU A 26 7.36 -11.51 7.73
C LEU A 26 8.76 -11.34 8.29
N ALA A 27 8.98 -10.23 8.99
CA ALA A 27 10.23 -9.97 9.68
C ALA A 27 9.96 -9.77 11.18
N VAL A 28 10.84 -10.26 12.04
CA VAL A 28 10.80 -9.96 13.48
C VAL A 28 11.99 -9.09 13.82
N VAL A 29 11.72 -7.89 14.31
CA VAL A 29 12.76 -6.92 14.60
C VAL A 29 12.54 -6.22 15.94
N HIS A 30 13.62 -5.79 16.58
CA HIS A 30 13.59 -5.11 17.86
C HIS A 30 13.06 -3.66 17.72
N GLU A 31 12.27 -3.15 18.67
CA GLU A 31 11.69 -1.78 18.61
C GLU A 31 12.74 -0.68 18.35
N LYS A 32 13.92 -0.81 18.95
CA LYS A 32 15.08 0.08 18.73
C LYS A 32 15.54 0.16 17.27
N TRP A 33 15.41 -0.90 16.49
CA TRP A 33 15.72 -0.88 15.06
C TRP A 33 14.79 0.05 14.29
N ILE A 34 13.48 -0.08 14.55
CA ILE A 34 12.46 0.76 13.94
C ILE A 34 12.71 2.23 14.31
N ALA A 35 12.98 2.49 15.60
CA ALA A 35 13.30 3.85 16.06
C ALA A 35 14.57 4.42 15.41
N PHE A 36 15.59 3.61 15.17
CA PHE A 36 16.81 4.02 14.47
C PHE A 36 16.50 4.42 13.02
N ILE A 37 15.76 3.57 12.29
CA ILE A 37 15.41 3.83 10.89
C ILE A 37 14.57 5.09 10.77
N LEU A 38 13.58 5.27 11.63
CA LEU A 38 12.71 6.44 11.59
C LEU A 38 13.44 7.74 11.99
N SER A 39 14.47 7.66 12.84
CA SER A 39 15.23 8.84 13.27
C SER A 39 16.39 9.20 12.34
N LYS A 40 17.09 8.20 11.79
CA LYS A 40 18.27 8.41 10.95
C LYS A 40 18.00 8.27 9.45
N LEU A 41 16.85 7.73 9.05
CA LEU A 41 16.48 7.48 7.65
C LEU A 41 17.52 6.65 6.89
N ALA A 42 18.21 5.75 7.59
CA ALA A 42 19.27 4.92 7.04
C ALA A 42 19.13 3.49 7.57
N ILE A 43 19.56 2.53 6.75
CA ILE A 43 19.68 1.15 7.17
C ILE A 43 20.88 1.04 8.11
N PRO A 44 20.71 0.49 9.31
CA PRO A 44 21.81 0.27 10.24
C PRO A 44 22.82 -0.74 9.70
N ASP A 45 24.11 -0.42 9.81
CA ASP A 45 25.18 -1.37 9.53
C ASP A 45 25.25 -2.46 10.62
N ALA A 46 25.56 -3.68 10.21
CA ALA A 46 25.67 -4.85 11.09
C ALA A 46 26.70 -4.70 12.22
N THR A 47 27.62 -3.73 12.10
CA THR A 47 28.64 -3.39 13.10
C THR A 47 28.20 -2.30 14.07
N GLU A 48 27.21 -1.47 13.72
CA GLU A 48 26.74 -0.35 14.54
C GLU A 48 25.69 -0.78 15.59
N THR A 49 25.20 -2.02 15.52
CA THR A 49 23.98 -2.42 16.20
C THR A 49 24.16 -3.69 17.02
N ALA A 50 24.51 -3.51 18.30
CA ALA A 50 24.50 -4.56 19.32
C ALA A 50 23.06 -4.89 19.74
N TRP A 51 22.27 -5.49 18.85
CA TRP A 51 20.95 -6.02 19.21
C TRP A 51 21.06 -7.46 19.72
N PRO A 52 20.12 -7.90 20.58
CA PRO A 52 20.05 -9.31 20.94
C PRO A 52 19.83 -10.13 19.66
N GLU A 53 20.56 -11.23 19.51
CA GLU A 53 20.32 -12.16 18.41
C GLU A 53 18.97 -12.87 18.62
N TRP A 54 18.20 -13.03 17.54
CA TRP A 54 16.97 -13.79 17.59
C TRP A 54 17.30 -15.28 17.61
N HIS A 55 17.23 -15.90 18.79
CA HIS A 55 17.43 -17.33 18.98
C HIS A 55 16.11 -18.13 19.05
N GLY A 56 15.01 -17.54 18.55
CA GLY A 56 13.73 -18.23 18.51
C GLY A 56 13.76 -19.35 17.47
N GLU A 57 14.10 -20.57 17.91
CA GLU A 57 13.74 -21.78 17.19
C GLU A 57 12.20 -21.89 17.21
N ASP A 58 11.62 -22.16 16.05
CA ASP A 58 10.22 -22.48 15.79
C ASP A 58 9.29 -21.34 15.31
N SER A 59 8.62 -21.62 14.19
CA SER A 59 7.53 -20.87 13.53
C SER A 59 6.39 -20.42 14.49
N VAL A 60 6.30 -21.00 15.68
CA VAL A 60 5.37 -20.57 16.76
C VAL A 60 5.71 -19.17 17.29
N ALA A 61 6.98 -18.75 17.22
CA ALA A 61 7.46 -17.47 17.73
C ALA A 61 7.04 -16.26 16.86
N PHE A 62 6.64 -16.46 15.60
CA PHE A 62 6.03 -15.40 14.77
C PHE A 62 4.55 -15.17 15.13
N GLY A 63 3.91 -16.08 15.86
CA GLY A 63 2.51 -15.96 16.29
C GLY A 63 2.31 -14.95 17.42
N VAL A 64 3.14 -14.99 18.46
CA VAL A 64 3.06 -14.10 19.64
C VAL A 64 4.45 -13.58 19.99
N VAL A 65 4.79 -12.44 19.42
CA VAL A 65 6.09 -11.79 19.67
C VAL A 65 6.01 -10.96 20.95
N ALA A 66 6.82 -11.29 21.96
CA ALA A 66 6.89 -10.55 23.21
C ALA A 66 7.73 -9.28 23.06
N LYS A 67 7.33 -8.19 23.72
CA LYS A 67 8.13 -6.95 23.77
C LYS A 67 9.53 -7.26 24.33
N PRO A 68 10.61 -6.70 23.74
CA PRO A 68 10.67 -5.55 22.83
C PRO A 68 10.71 -5.89 21.32
N TRP A 69 10.25 -7.08 20.94
CA TRP A 69 10.24 -7.52 19.55
C TRP A 69 8.91 -7.17 18.87
N VAL A 70 8.98 -6.80 17.60
CA VAL A 70 7.85 -6.39 16.78
C VAL A 70 7.86 -7.19 15.49
N ARG A 71 6.69 -7.68 15.11
CA ARG A 71 6.48 -8.34 13.82
C ARG A 71 6.12 -7.30 12.76
N LEU A 72 6.83 -7.39 11.66
CA LEU A 72 6.69 -6.57 10.47
C LEU A 72 6.28 -7.45 9.30
N GLN A 73 5.55 -6.86 8.38
CA GLN A 73 5.24 -7.45 7.09
C GLN A 73 5.90 -6.62 6.01
N ILE A 74 6.56 -7.29 5.08
CA ILE A 74 7.34 -6.68 4.02
C ILE A 74 6.73 -7.09 2.69
N HIS A 75 6.45 -6.09 1.85
CA HIS A 75 6.02 -6.31 0.47
C HIS A 75 7.11 -5.81 -0.46
N ALA A 76 7.61 -6.70 -1.31
CA ALA A 76 8.53 -6.34 -2.37
C ALA A 76 7.73 -5.98 -3.63
N ILE A 77 7.94 -4.77 -4.13
CA ILE A 77 7.39 -4.31 -5.41
C ILE A 77 8.53 -4.20 -6.39
N GLU A 78 8.48 -4.96 -7.48
CA GLU A 78 9.48 -4.86 -8.54
C GLU A 78 9.37 -3.51 -9.25
N ASN A 79 10.52 -2.89 -9.47
CA ASN A 79 10.63 -1.60 -10.14
C ASN A 79 10.47 -1.79 -11.65
N THR A 80 9.25 -2.01 -12.13
CA THR A 80 8.98 -2.19 -13.57
C THR A 80 9.21 -0.89 -14.36
N HIS A 81 9.62 -1.01 -15.63
CA HIS A 81 9.68 0.08 -16.63
C HIS A 81 10.26 1.43 -16.15
N ASN A 82 11.57 1.48 -15.90
CA ASN A 82 12.29 2.70 -15.48
C ASN A 82 11.82 3.29 -14.13
N GLY A 83 11.00 2.54 -13.38
CA GLY A 83 10.41 2.95 -12.12
C GLY A 83 9.31 3.98 -12.19
N CYS A 84 8.64 4.06 -13.34
CA CYS A 84 7.44 4.88 -13.54
C CYS A 84 6.23 4.01 -13.85
N LEU A 85 5.08 4.41 -13.31
CA LEU A 85 3.78 3.83 -13.64
C LEU A 85 2.99 4.80 -14.50
N ARG A 86 2.42 4.30 -15.59
CA ARG A 86 1.60 5.09 -16.50
C ARG A 86 0.17 5.18 -15.98
N LEU A 87 -0.20 6.31 -15.40
CA LEU A 87 -1.49 6.54 -14.77
C LEU A 87 -2.38 7.45 -15.64
N PRO A 88 -3.70 7.23 -15.67
CA PRO A 88 -4.61 8.13 -16.36
C PRO A 88 -4.63 9.48 -15.64
N ILE A 89 -4.48 10.57 -16.40
CA ILE A 89 -4.65 11.93 -15.89
C ILE A 89 -6.09 12.07 -15.42
N GLN A 90 -6.24 12.43 -14.16
CA GLN A 90 -7.55 12.47 -13.55
C GLN A 90 -8.37 13.67 -13.99
N ASP A 91 -9.64 13.40 -14.29
CA ASP A 91 -10.67 14.39 -14.12
C ASP A 91 -11.05 14.42 -12.64
N SER A 92 -11.15 15.62 -12.07
CA SER A 92 -11.35 16.00 -10.66
C SER A 92 -12.60 15.46 -9.94
N GLY A 93 -13.21 14.38 -10.43
CA GLY A 93 -14.44 13.77 -9.91
C GLY A 93 -14.27 12.84 -8.71
N CYS A 94 -13.31 13.08 -7.82
CA CYS A 94 -13.22 12.35 -6.55
C CYS A 94 -14.35 12.77 -5.60
N PHE A 95 -14.90 11.84 -4.81
CA PHE A 95 -15.71 12.21 -3.65
C PHE A 95 -14.78 12.83 -2.59
N THR A 96 -14.56 14.14 -2.66
CA THR A 96 -13.62 14.89 -1.80
C THR A 96 -14.15 15.20 -0.40
N HIS A 97 -15.41 14.86 -0.12
CA HIS A 97 -16.07 15.17 1.15
C HIS A 97 -16.28 13.90 1.97
N GLN A 98 -16.03 13.97 3.29
CA GLN A 98 -16.46 12.94 4.24
C GLN A 98 -18.00 12.83 4.20
N GLN A 99 -18.51 11.91 3.39
CA GLN A 99 -19.93 11.68 3.21
C GLN A 99 -20.37 10.58 4.18
N ASN A 100 -21.59 10.68 4.71
CA ASN A 100 -22.18 9.54 5.41
C ASN A 100 -22.44 8.38 4.40
N PHE A 101 -22.51 7.15 4.87
CA PHE A 101 -22.73 5.93 4.08
C PHE A 101 -23.80 6.10 2.98
N PHE A 102 -24.98 6.60 3.35
CA PHE A 102 -26.09 6.78 2.40
C PHE A 102 -25.81 7.85 1.34
N GLN A 103 -25.12 8.93 1.71
CA GLN A 103 -24.75 9.99 0.77
C GLN A 103 -23.72 9.48 -0.24
N PHE A 104 -22.73 8.74 0.26
CA PHE A 104 -21.70 8.12 -0.56
C PHE A 104 -22.30 7.09 -1.54
N LEU A 105 -23.15 6.19 -1.05
CA LEU A 105 -23.87 5.25 -1.92
C LEU A 105 -24.75 5.97 -2.95
N GLY A 106 -25.51 6.99 -2.54
CA GLY A 106 -26.31 7.78 -3.45
C GLY A 106 -25.47 8.41 -4.57
N ALA A 107 -24.28 8.91 -4.24
CA ALA A 107 -23.36 9.50 -5.19
C ALA A 107 -22.76 8.45 -6.17
N ILE A 108 -22.38 7.28 -5.67
CA ILE A 108 -21.96 6.14 -6.51
C ILE A 108 -23.08 5.74 -7.46
N THR A 109 -24.31 5.57 -6.96
CA THR A 109 -25.46 5.16 -7.75
C THR A 109 -25.76 6.18 -8.84
N ALA A 110 -25.78 7.48 -8.53
CA ALA A 110 -25.96 8.54 -9.52
C ALA A 110 -24.88 8.52 -10.60
N ARG A 111 -23.61 8.31 -10.21
CA ARG A 111 -22.48 8.20 -11.15
C ARG A 111 -22.60 6.96 -12.04
N ASN A 112 -22.95 5.81 -11.47
CA ASN A 112 -23.15 4.56 -12.20
C ASN A 112 -24.29 4.68 -13.20
N TYR A 113 -25.42 5.27 -12.82
CA TYR A 113 -26.52 5.56 -13.76
C TYR A 113 -26.05 6.47 -14.90
N LYS A 114 -25.32 7.56 -14.60
CA LYS A 114 -24.78 8.45 -15.63
C LYS A 114 -23.82 7.72 -16.57
N LEU A 115 -22.97 6.84 -16.05
CA LEU A 115 -22.05 6.02 -16.85
C LEU A 115 -22.82 5.05 -17.76
N GLN A 116 -23.81 4.33 -17.23
CA GLN A 116 -24.67 3.42 -17.99
C GLN A 116 -25.41 4.15 -19.09
N TRP A 117 -25.98 5.33 -18.80
CA TRP A 117 -26.63 6.17 -19.81
C TRP A 117 -25.66 6.62 -20.90
N ARG A 118 -24.46 7.06 -20.51
CA ARG A 118 -23.41 7.45 -21.46
C ARG A 118 -22.99 6.28 -22.34
N GLU A 119 -22.89 5.08 -21.80
CA GLU A 119 -22.56 3.87 -22.55
C GLU A 119 -23.68 3.42 -23.48
N ALA A 120 -24.93 3.46 -23.02
CA ALA A 120 -26.10 3.18 -23.85
C ALA A 120 -26.16 4.15 -25.02
N TYR A 121 -26.04 5.46 -24.73
CA TYR A 121 -26.00 6.50 -25.76
C TYR A 121 -24.84 6.30 -26.75
N ARG A 122 -23.65 5.90 -26.26
CA ARG A 122 -22.50 5.58 -27.12
C ARG A 122 -22.80 4.40 -28.06
N LYS A 123 -23.50 3.38 -27.58
CA LYS A 123 -23.86 2.20 -28.39
C LYS A 123 -24.93 2.54 -29.43
N THR A 124 -25.86 3.44 -29.12
CA THR A 124 -26.97 3.78 -30.01
C THR A 124 -26.66 4.92 -30.99
N ASN A 125 -25.67 5.78 -30.69
CA ASN A 125 -25.32 6.92 -31.53
C ASN A 125 -23.96 6.73 -32.25
N PRO A 126 -23.95 6.37 -33.55
CA PRO A 126 -22.71 6.14 -34.30
C PRO A 126 -21.86 7.41 -34.51
N LEU A 127 -22.46 8.61 -34.47
CA LEU A 127 -21.70 9.87 -34.57
C LEU A 127 -20.93 10.16 -33.27
N HIS A 128 -21.51 9.80 -32.12
CA HIS A 128 -20.84 9.95 -30.83
C HIS A 128 -19.67 8.98 -30.67
N SER A 129 -19.77 7.76 -31.18
CA SER A 129 -18.66 6.78 -31.14
C SER A 129 -17.48 7.23 -32.02
N GLN A 130 -17.74 7.88 -33.16
CA GLN A 130 -16.71 8.48 -34.02
C GLN A 130 -16.03 9.68 -33.35
N LEU A 131 -16.77 10.59 -32.71
CA LEU A 131 -16.21 11.74 -32.01
C LEU A 131 -15.35 11.36 -30.79
N GLN A 132 -15.71 10.29 -30.07
CA GLN A 132 -14.94 9.83 -28.92
C GLN A 132 -13.68 9.03 -29.26
N ARG A 133 -13.56 8.46 -30.47
CA ARG A 133 -12.29 7.83 -30.92
C ARG A 133 -11.10 8.79 -30.86
N PHE A 134 -11.35 10.10 -30.90
CA PHE A 134 -10.33 11.15 -30.81
C PHE A 134 -10.05 11.64 -29.38
N LYS A 135 -10.84 11.20 -28.39
CA LYS A 135 -10.59 11.48 -26.96
C LYS A 135 -9.82 10.30 -26.36
N CYS A 136 -8.51 10.25 -26.59
CA CYS A 136 -7.63 9.38 -25.82
C CYS A 136 -7.66 9.83 -24.35
N ALA A 137 -7.81 8.89 -23.43
CA ALA A 137 -7.47 9.16 -22.03
C ALA A 137 -6.03 9.67 -22.01
N LYS A 138 -5.81 10.83 -21.39
CA LYS A 138 -4.46 11.34 -21.22
C LYS A 138 -3.81 10.49 -20.14
N PHE A 139 -2.56 10.12 -20.34
CA PHE A 139 -1.79 9.35 -19.38
C PHE A 139 -0.51 10.11 -19.05
N GLU A 140 -0.07 9.98 -17.81
CA GLU A 140 1.17 10.55 -17.31
C GLU A 140 2.02 9.43 -16.71
N ASP A 141 3.32 9.46 -16.98
CA ASP A 141 4.27 8.53 -16.38
C ASP A 141 4.73 9.11 -15.05
N ILE A 142 4.26 8.50 -13.95
CA ILE A 142 4.52 8.99 -12.60
C ILE A 142 5.49 8.03 -11.90
N PRO A 143 6.61 8.52 -11.32
CA PRO A 143 7.54 7.68 -10.58
C PRO A 143 6.86 6.93 -9.44
N LEU A 144 7.21 5.66 -9.27
CA LEU A 144 6.66 4.79 -8.22
C LEU A 144 6.89 5.37 -6.81
N LYS A 145 8.06 5.98 -6.58
CA LYS A 145 8.38 6.73 -5.36
C LYS A 145 7.34 7.81 -5.06
N GLN A 146 6.95 8.61 -6.07
CA GLN A 146 5.99 9.69 -5.90
C GLN A 146 4.58 9.17 -5.59
N ILE A 147 4.20 8.05 -6.21
CA ILE A 147 2.92 7.38 -5.94
C ILE A 147 2.86 6.88 -4.50
N LEU A 148 3.90 6.18 -4.04
CA LEU A 148 3.96 5.67 -2.67
C LEU A 148 3.97 6.78 -1.63
N LEU A 149 4.71 7.87 -1.87
CA LEU A 149 4.71 9.05 -1.01
C LEU A 149 3.31 9.69 -0.94
N ARG A 150 2.59 9.76 -2.07
CA ARG A 150 1.22 10.29 -2.14
C ARG A 150 0.21 9.41 -1.38
N LEU A 151 0.42 8.10 -1.31
CA LEU A 151 -0.48 7.16 -0.63
C LEU A 151 -0.23 7.05 0.86
N TYR A 152 1.03 6.82 1.24
CA TYR A 152 1.39 6.43 2.59
C TYR A 152 2.05 7.57 3.38
N SER A 153 2.53 8.62 2.70
CA SER A 153 3.24 9.74 3.34
C SER A 153 4.34 9.30 4.32
N CYS A 154 4.95 8.14 4.05
CA CYS A 154 5.97 7.53 4.89
C CYS A 154 7.37 7.92 4.43
N PRO A 155 8.38 7.84 5.31
CA PRO A 155 9.77 8.07 4.92
C PRO A 155 10.22 7.08 3.85
N PHE A 156 11.02 7.57 2.90
CA PHE A 156 11.54 6.80 1.78
C PHE A 156 13.07 6.78 1.86
N ILE A 157 13.64 5.59 1.98
CA ILE A 157 15.08 5.35 2.18
C ILE A 157 15.63 4.79 0.87
N GLU A 158 16.78 5.29 0.42
CA GLU A 158 17.47 4.78 -0.77
C GLU A 158 18.71 3.99 -0.33
N SER A 159 18.77 2.71 -0.70
CA SER A 159 19.82 1.76 -0.31
C SER A 159 21.23 2.16 -0.79
N LYS A 160 21.31 2.97 -1.86
CA LYS A 160 22.55 3.59 -2.31
C LYS A 160 22.30 5.09 -2.40
N GLN A 161 23.03 5.85 -1.58
CA GLN A 161 23.05 7.30 -1.66
C GLN A 161 23.48 7.69 -3.09
N THR A 162 22.52 8.03 -3.93
CA THR A 162 22.82 8.82 -5.12
C THR A 162 23.04 10.23 -4.58
N GLU A 163 24.30 10.60 -4.37
CA GLU A 163 24.68 11.97 -4.02
C GLU A 163 24.03 12.91 -5.05
N GLY A 164 23.02 13.69 -4.62
CA GLY A 164 22.38 14.71 -5.46
C GLY A 164 20.88 14.57 -5.72
N SER A 165 20.14 13.67 -5.05
CA SER A 165 18.67 13.77 -5.07
C SER A 165 18.21 14.74 -3.99
N ASP A 166 17.71 15.91 -4.39
CA ASP A 166 17.05 16.86 -3.50
C ASP A 166 15.99 16.12 -2.66
N PRO A 167 15.82 16.47 -1.37
CA PRO A 167 14.71 15.93 -0.59
C PRO A 167 13.44 16.23 -1.39
N PRO A 168 12.56 15.23 -1.63
CA PRO A 168 11.30 15.52 -2.29
C PRO A 168 10.63 16.62 -1.47
N ASN A 169 10.36 17.76 -2.11
CA ASN A 169 9.63 18.86 -1.51
C ASN A 169 8.19 18.37 -1.34
N ILE A 170 7.95 17.58 -0.30
CA ILE A 170 6.63 17.07 0.00
C ILE A 170 5.93 18.20 0.74
N ASP A 171 5.06 18.93 0.03
CA ASP A 171 4.19 19.90 0.65
C ASP A 171 3.41 19.20 1.79
N PRO A 172 3.59 19.61 3.06
CA PRO A 172 2.95 18.97 4.21
C PRO A 172 1.40 19.05 4.16
N GLN A 173 0.85 19.87 3.25
CA GLN A 173 -0.58 20.01 3.03
C GLN A 173 -1.19 18.91 2.14
N THR A 174 -0.38 18.08 1.46
CA THR A 174 -0.87 16.99 0.60
C THR A 174 -0.82 15.60 1.27
N GLN A 175 -0.25 15.52 2.48
CA GLN A 175 -0.06 14.29 3.23
C GLN A 175 -1.30 13.97 4.07
N VAL A 176 -2.31 13.36 3.46
CA VAL A 176 -3.44 12.79 4.20
C VAL A 176 -3.41 11.28 3.98
N THR A 177 -2.84 10.56 4.94
CA THR A 177 -3.00 9.11 5.00
C THR A 177 -4.45 8.79 5.31
N HIS A 178 -5.04 7.94 4.48
CA HIS A 178 -6.42 7.54 4.66
C HIS A 178 -6.49 6.50 5.79
N GLY A 179 -7.36 6.71 6.77
CA GLY A 179 -7.45 5.84 7.96
C GLY A 179 -7.79 4.38 7.69
N ASN A 180 -8.18 4.04 6.47
CA ASN A 180 -8.44 2.65 6.06
C ASN A 180 -7.29 2.01 5.27
N LEU A 181 -6.22 2.75 4.94
CA LEU A 181 -4.99 2.15 4.41
C LEU A 181 -4.15 1.61 5.56
N VAL A 182 -3.48 0.48 5.32
CA VAL A 182 -2.54 -0.06 6.29
C VAL A 182 -1.36 0.90 6.39
N PRO A 183 -0.99 1.38 7.60
CA PRO A 183 0.11 2.30 7.75
C PRO A 183 1.44 1.62 7.41
N VAL A 184 2.16 2.21 6.47
CA VAL A 184 3.53 1.82 6.13
C VAL A 184 4.48 2.62 7.01
N LEU A 185 5.40 1.94 7.70
CA LEU A 185 6.39 2.58 8.57
C LEU A 185 7.44 3.32 7.75
N PHE A 186 7.97 2.67 6.73
CA PHE A 186 8.90 3.26 5.77
C PHE A 186 8.94 2.44 4.47
N CYS A 187 9.40 3.09 3.40
CA CYS A 187 9.73 2.45 2.14
C CYS A 187 11.24 2.40 1.98
N LEU A 188 11.77 1.28 1.50
CA LEU A 188 13.16 1.15 1.10
C LEU A 188 13.25 0.89 -0.39
N SER A 189 13.95 1.75 -1.13
CA SER A 189 14.23 1.55 -2.55
C SER A 189 15.63 1.03 -2.76
N THR A 190 15.71 -0.07 -3.51
CA THR A 190 16.94 -0.59 -4.09
C THR A 190 16.92 -0.35 -5.60
N ALA A 191 17.93 -0.85 -6.33
CA ALA A 191 18.04 -0.64 -7.77
C ALA A 191 16.84 -1.23 -8.54
N ASN A 192 16.33 -2.37 -8.08
CA ASN A 192 15.33 -3.15 -8.82
C ASN A 192 14.03 -3.37 -8.04
N VAL A 193 14.00 -3.10 -6.73
CA VAL A 193 12.86 -3.42 -5.86
C VAL A 193 12.60 -2.28 -4.89
N VAL A 194 11.32 -2.02 -4.60
CA VAL A 194 10.90 -1.17 -3.50
C VAL A 194 10.22 -2.02 -2.45
N TYR A 195 10.76 -2.02 -1.24
CA TYR A 195 10.20 -2.71 -0.08
C TYR A 195 9.28 -1.78 0.70
N LEU A 196 8.02 -2.20 0.90
CA LEU A 196 7.08 -1.56 1.82
C LEU A 196 7.13 -2.30 3.16
N VAL A 197 7.54 -1.62 4.22
CA VAL A 197 7.61 -2.20 5.56
C VAL A 197 6.44 -1.68 6.40
N GLN A 198 5.55 -2.58 6.80
CA GLN A 198 4.40 -2.26 7.64
C GLN A 198 4.39 -3.11 8.91
N GLN A 199 3.69 -2.66 9.94
CA GLN A 199 3.44 -3.51 11.12
C GLN A 199 2.51 -4.67 10.72
N SER A 200 2.82 -5.88 11.18
CA SER A 200 2.00 -7.04 10.82
C SER A 200 0.57 -6.89 11.34
N LEU A 201 -0.41 -7.11 10.47
CA LEU A 201 -1.80 -7.22 10.88
C LEU A 201 -2.02 -8.57 11.56
N HIS A 202 -2.80 -8.57 12.65
CA HIS A 202 -3.09 -9.80 13.38
C HIS A 202 -4.07 -10.71 12.64
N HIS A 203 -5.05 -10.13 11.95
CA HIS A 203 -6.11 -10.89 11.29
C HIS A 203 -6.56 -10.19 9.99
N THR A 204 -6.85 -11.00 8.98
CA THR A 204 -7.46 -10.60 7.72
C THR A 204 -8.99 -10.70 7.79
N ILE A 205 -9.70 -10.01 6.90
CA ILE A 205 -11.17 -10.14 6.79
C ILE A 205 -11.56 -11.60 6.49
N GLN A 206 -10.75 -12.31 5.69
CA GLN A 206 -10.99 -13.71 5.36
C GLN A 206 -10.90 -14.60 6.61
N GLU A 207 -9.93 -14.39 7.49
CA GLU A 207 -9.83 -15.12 8.75
C GLU A 207 -11.00 -14.78 9.68
N CYS A 208 -11.41 -13.51 9.75
CA CYS A 208 -12.59 -13.13 10.50
C CYS A 208 -13.85 -13.86 10.02
N VAL A 209 -14.05 -14.00 8.70
CA VAL A 209 -15.20 -14.74 8.14
C VAL A 209 -15.07 -16.24 8.36
N THR A 210 -13.86 -16.79 8.26
CA THR A 210 -13.62 -18.25 8.31
C THR A 210 -13.62 -18.79 9.73
N PHE A 211 -12.92 -18.12 10.65
CA PHE A 211 -12.67 -18.60 12.01
C PHE A 211 -13.47 -17.87 13.08
N SER A 212 -14.05 -16.72 12.77
CA SER A 212 -14.83 -15.93 13.73
C SER A 212 -16.06 -15.23 13.12
N PRO A 213 -16.92 -15.96 12.36
CA PRO A 213 -18.03 -15.37 11.63
C PRO A 213 -19.01 -14.60 12.52
N ALA A 214 -19.15 -14.99 13.79
CA ALA A 214 -19.96 -14.29 14.79
C ALA A 214 -19.58 -12.80 14.90
N MET A 215 -18.29 -12.45 14.76
CA MET A 215 -17.84 -11.06 14.83
C MET A 215 -18.54 -10.16 13.81
N LEU A 216 -18.95 -10.71 12.66
CA LEU A 216 -19.63 -10.00 11.58
C LEU A 216 -21.14 -10.32 11.50
N ALA A 217 -21.56 -11.48 12.00
CA ALA A 217 -22.93 -11.98 11.85
C ALA A 217 -23.94 -11.37 12.84
N ASP A 218 -23.49 -10.85 13.99
CA ASP A 218 -24.41 -10.33 15.02
C ASP A 218 -25.29 -9.16 14.53
N SER A 219 -24.86 -8.45 13.48
CA SER A 219 -25.60 -7.32 12.92
C SER A 219 -25.19 -7.06 11.48
N TYR A 220 -26.18 -6.83 10.61
CA TYR A 220 -25.96 -6.36 9.24
C TYR A 220 -25.17 -5.04 9.15
N ALA A 221 -25.13 -4.24 10.23
CA ALA A 221 -24.37 -3.00 10.27
C ALA A 221 -22.85 -3.24 10.18
N LYS A 222 -22.31 -4.32 10.77
CA LYS A 222 -20.87 -4.58 10.80
C LYS A 222 -20.32 -4.90 9.40
N PRO A 223 -20.90 -5.83 8.61
CA PRO A 223 -20.48 -6.05 7.23
C PRO A 223 -20.66 -4.81 6.34
N LEU A 224 -21.77 -4.08 6.48
CA LEU A 224 -22.00 -2.85 5.72
C LEU A 224 -20.94 -1.79 6.01
N TYR A 225 -20.51 -1.66 7.27
CA TYR A 225 -19.42 -0.78 7.65
C TYR A 225 -18.10 -1.20 7.00
N VAL A 226 -17.76 -2.49 6.99
CA VAL A 226 -16.56 -3.00 6.30
C VAL A 226 -16.62 -2.67 4.79
N ILE A 227 -17.75 -2.93 4.14
CA ILE A 227 -17.96 -2.61 2.72
C ILE A 227 -17.78 -1.11 2.48
N TYR A 228 -18.35 -0.27 3.35
CA TYR A 228 -18.20 1.18 3.26
C TYR A 228 -16.73 1.61 3.34
N GLN A 229 -15.97 1.07 4.30
CA GLN A 229 -14.54 1.42 4.44
C GLN A 229 -13.72 0.97 3.22
N LEU A 230 -14.03 -0.20 2.65
CA LEU A 230 -13.39 -0.66 1.41
C LEU A 230 -13.71 0.26 0.23
N LEU A 231 -14.97 0.65 0.05
CA LEU A 231 -15.36 1.54 -1.04
C LEU A 231 -14.72 2.93 -0.92
N GLN A 232 -14.51 3.42 0.30
CA GLN A 232 -13.80 4.68 0.53
C GLN A 232 -12.33 4.59 0.06
N ILE A 233 -11.63 3.49 0.38
CA ILE A 233 -10.25 3.27 -0.13
C ILE A 233 -10.25 3.16 -1.65
N VAL A 234 -11.15 2.38 -2.22
CA VAL A 234 -11.23 2.19 -3.68
C VAL A 234 -11.48 3.53 -4.38
N ASN A 235 -12.38 4.36 -3.82
CA ASN A 235 -12.58 5.70 -4.31
C ASN A 235 -11.31 6.54 -4.22
N LEU A 236 -10.58 6.48 -3.10
CA LEU A 236 -9.31 7.18 -2.95
C LEU A 236 -8.28 6.71 -3.99
N LEU A 237 -8.10 5.41 -4.19
CA LEU A 237 -7.13 4.87 -5.14
C LEU A 237 -7.50 5.25 -6.57
N HIS A 238 -8.77 5.12 -6.96
CA HIS A 238 -9.26 5.64 -8.24
C HIS A 238 -9.09 7.17 -8.34
N SER A 239 -9.21 7.87 -7.21
CA SER A 239 -8.89 9.29 -7.09
C SER A 239 -7.40 9.61 -7.12
N GLN A 240 -6.53 8.63 -7.33
CA GLN A 240 -5.13 8.83 -7.69
C GLN A 240 -4.77 8.17 -9.02
N GLY A 241 -5.78 7.66 -9.77
CA GLY A 241 -5.57 6.93 -11.02
C GLY A 241 -5.12 5.47 -10.82
N LEU A 242 -5.05 4.99 -9.57
CA LEU A 242 -4.66 3.63 -9.22
C LEU A 242 -5.86 2.69 -9.25
N VAL A 243 -5.69 1.52 -9.85
CA VAL A 243 -6.73 0.49 -9.92
C VAL A 243 -6.50 -0.54 -8.83
N CYS A 244 -7.56 -0.90 -8.10
CA CYS A 244 -7.52 -1.99 -7.13
C CYS A 244 -7.69 -3.32 -7.87
N GLY A 245 -6.64 -4.13 -7.99
CA GLY A 245 -6.71 -5.46 -8.57
C GLY A 245 -5.38 -6.21 -8.45
N THR A 246 -5.43 -7.54 -8.49
CA THR A 246 -4.24 -8.39 -8.59
C THR A 246 -3.71 -8.35 -10.01
N SER A 247 -2.95 -7.30 -10.33
CA SER A 247 -2.23 -7.18 -11.58
C SER A 247 -0.96 -6.36 -11.34
N ILE A 248 -0.12 -6.90 -10.47
CA ILE A 248 1.33 -6.66 -10.43
C ILE A 248 1.94 -8.04 -10.20
#